data_AF-A0A940WLT9-F1
#
_entry.id   AF-A0A940WLT9-F1
#
_cell.length_a   1.000
_cell.length_b   1.000
_cell.length_c   1.000
_cell.angle_alpha   90.00
_cell.angle_beta   90.00
_cell.angle_gamma   90.00
#
_symmetry.space_group_name_H-M   'P 1'
#
loop_
_entity.id
_entity.type
_entity.pdbx_description
1 polymer ?
#
loop_
_entity_poly.entity_id
_entity_poly.type
_entity_poly.pdbx_seq_one_letter_code
_entity_poly.pdbx_strand_id
1 'polypeptide(L)'
;MSVAAVPSPWQAAGRVLTWLAAVSALAAAVSAISDVTQAGDATLVVQTWRMYGLFLCAGLFVLLALRPRVHGAVWALLIADKAALALTAAVYLARGGAAEVASTIAWDGGLAIVLTAAYLMTRD
;
A
#
# COMPACT_ATOMS: atom_id res chain seq x y z
N MET A 1 -36.75 11.35 -3.88
CA MET A 1 -36.06 10.26 -3.15
C MET A 1 -35.16 9.56 -4.16
N SER A 2 -33.84 9.69 -4.04
CA SER A 2 -32.88 9.00 -4.92
C SER A 2 -32.86 7.52 -4.52
N VAL A 3 -33.20 6.63 -5.45
CA VAL A 3 -33.03 5.19 -5.25
C VAL A 3 -31.52 4.94 -5.17
N ALA A 4 -31.04 4.48 -4.00
CA ALA A 4 -29.63 4.11 -3.86
C ALA A 4 -29.34 2.96 -4.83
N ALA A 5 -28.53 3.22 -5.86
CA ALA A 5 -28.08 2.20 -6.78
C ALA A 5 -27.29 1.15 -6.01
N VAL A 6 -27.66 -0.13 -6.16
CA VAL A 6 -26.90 -1.24 -5.58
C VAL A 6 -25.52 -1.25 -6.24
N PRO A 7 -24.42 -1.19 -5.48
CA PRO A 7 -23.08 -1.21 -6.05
C PRO A 7 -22.87 -2.50 -6.83
N SER A 8 -22.18 -2.39 -7.98
CA SER A 8 -21.85 -3.56 -8.79
C SER A 8 -20.97 -4.54 -7.97
N PRO A 9 -21.02 -5.85 -8.23
CA PRO A 9 -20.17 -6.81 -7.54
C PRO A 9 -18.68 -6.49 -7.71
N TRP A 10 -18.29 -5.90 -8.85
CA TRP A 10 -16.94 -5.43 -9.11
C TRP A 10 -16.53 -4.28 -8.20
N GLN A 11 -17.40 -3.29 -8.00
CA GLN A 11 -17.15 -2.19 -7.07
C GLN A 11 -17.01 -2.70 -5.63
N ALA A 12 -17.83 -3.66 -5.23
CA ALA A 12 -17.70 -4.31 -3.92
C ALA A 12 -16.35 -5.03 -3.79
N ALA A 13 -15.94 -5.81 -4.79
CA ALA A 13 -14.66 -6.50 -4.82
C ALA A 13 -13.47 -5.52 -4.72
N GLY A 14 -13.48 -4.43 -5.50
CA GLY A 14 -12.41 -3.42 -5.44
C GLY A 14 -12.30 -2.73 -4.07
N ARG A 15 -13.44 -2.46 -3.42
CA ARG A 15 -13.45 -1.96 -2.03
C ARG A 15 -12.91 -2.97 -1.03
N VAL A 16 -13.27 -4.25 -1.18
CA VAL A 16 -12.74 -5.33 -0.33
C VAL A 16 -11.23 -5.44 -0.49
N LEU A 17 -10.69 -5.41 -1.71
CA LEU A 17 -9.25 -5.41 -1.96
C LEU A 17 -8.55 -4.23 -1.28
N THR A 18 -9.16 -3.04 -1.31
CA THR A 18 -8.60 -1.84 -0.68
C THR A 18 -8.65 -1.93 0.84
N TRP A 19 -9.71 -2.52 1.41
CA TRP A 19 -9.77 -2.83 2.85
C TRP A 19 -8.73 -3.85 3.28
N LEU A 20 -8.52 -4.90 2.48
CA LEU A 20 -7.47 -5.87 2.75
C LEU A 20 -6.08 -5.22 2.71
N ALA A 21 -5.83 -4.31 1.77
CA ALA A 21 -4.62 -3.50 1.73
C ALA A 21 -4.46 -2.61 2.98
N ALA A 22 -5.55 -1.98 3.44
CA ALA A 22 -5.53 -1.17 4.66
C ALA A 22 -5.19 -2.00 5.90
N VAL A 23 -5.83 -3.16 6.06
CA VAL A 23 -5.60 -4.06 7.19
C VAL A 23 -4.20 -4.65 7.15
N SER A 24 -3.70 -5.06 5.98
CA SER A 24 -2.34 -5.59 5.85
C SER A 24 -1.28 -4.54 6.14
N ALA A 25 -1.47 -3.31 5.65
CA ALA A 25 -0.58 -2.18 5.95
C ALA A 25 -0.58 -1.83 7.44
N LEU A 26 -1.75 -1.86 8.09
CA LEU A 26 -1.85 -1.60 9.53
C LEU A 26 -1.17 -2.71 10.34
N ALA A 27 -1.38 -3.98 9.98
CA ALA A 27 -0.72 -5.11 10.62
C ALA A 27 0.81 -5.01 10.48
N ALA A 28 1.30 -4.66 9.28
CA ALA A 28 2.72 -4.42 9.05
C ALA A 28 3.25 -3.24 9.87
N ALA A 29 2.49 -2.14 9.99
CA ALA A 29 2.87 -0.98 10.79
C ALA A 29 2.99 -1.34 12.28
N VAL A 30 2.06 -2.13 12.81
CA VAL A 30 2.09 -2.61 14.20
C VAL A 30 3.29 -3.54 14.42
N SER A 31 3.56 -4.46 13.49
CA SER A 31 4.74 -5.34 13.57
C SER A 31 6.05 -4.55 13.54
N ALA A 32 6.12 -3.46 12.76
CA ALA A 32 7.30 -2.60 12.66
C ALA A 32 7.64 -1.85 13.95
N ILE A 33 6.72 -1.79 14.93
CA ILE A 33 7.04 -1.26 16.27
C ILE A 33 8.16 -2.10 16.91
N SER A 34 8.11 -3.42 16.76
CA SER A 34 9.17 -4.31 17.26
C SER A 34 10.52 -3.99 16.61
N ASP A 35 10.53 -3.77 15.28
CA ASP A 35 11.74 -3.43 14.53
C ASP A 35 12.37 -2.12 15.02
N VAL A 36 11.54 -1.11 15.33
CA VAL A 36 12.01 0.17 15.89
C VAL A 36 12.58 -0.02 17.30
N THR A 37 11.91 -0.77 18.17
CA THR A 37 12.38 -0.98 19.55
C THR A 37 13.69 -1.78 19.64
N GLN A 38 14.00 -2.56 18.60
CA GLN A 38 15.22 -3.37 18.51
C GLN A 38 16.28 -2.74 17.59
N ALA A 39 15.99 -1.61 16.95
CA ALA A 39 16.91 -0.95 16.05
C ALA A 39 18.07 -0.29 16.82
N GLY A 40 19.29 -0.47 16.31
CA GLY A 40 20.44 0.31 16.77
C GLY A 40 20.48 1.71 16.15
N ASP A 41 21.37 2.58 16.64
CA ASP A 41 21.46 3.99 16.22
C ASP A 41 21.59 4.18 14.71
N ALA A 42 22.26 3.26 14.01
CA ALA A 42 22.46 3.32 12.57
C ALA A 42 21.17 3.11 11.75
N THR A 43 20.18 2.38 12.29
CA THR A 43 18.95 2.02 11.57
C THR A 43 17.68 2.59 12.19
N LEU A 44 17.77 3.16 13.40
CA LEU A 44 16.64 3.66 14.16
C LEU A 44 15.76 4.64 13.37
N VAL A 45 16.38 5.62 12.70
CA VAL A 45 15.65 6.60 11.89
C VAL A 45 14.96 5.95 10.70
N VAL A 46 15.63 5.00 10.02
CA VAL A 46 15.09 4.30 8.84
C VAL A 46 13.90 3.43 9.24
N GLN A 47 14.01 2.67 10.33
CA GLN A 47 12.91 1.82 10.81
C GLN A 47 11.73 2.67 11.31
N THR A 48 12.00 3.78 11.98
CA THR A 48 10.96 4.72 12.42
C THR A 48 10.21 5.32 11.23
N TRP A 49 10.95 5.76 10.20
CA TRP A 49 10.37 6.26 8.95
C TRP A 49 9.50 5.20 8.27
N ARG A 50 9.99 3.96 8.18
CA ARG A 50 9.25 2.82 7.61
C ARG A 50 7.95 2.57 8.35
N MET A 51 7.98 2.51 9.69
CA MET A 51 6.79 2.31 10.52
C MET A 51 5.74 3.39 10.26
N TYR A 52 6.13 4.67 10.27
CA TYR A 52 5.20 5.76 9.97
C TYR A 52 4.68 5.73 8.53
N GLY A 53 5.52 5.36 7.56
CA GLY A 53 5.10 5.16 6.17
C GLY A 53 4.02 4.10 6.04
N LEU A 54 4.11 2.99 6.80
CA LEU A 54 3.10 1.94 6.83
C LEU A 54 1.79 2.42 7.47
N PHE A 55 1.86 3.16 8.59
CA PHE A 55 0.67 3.78 9.21
C PHE A 55 -0.02 4.77 8.25
N LEU A 56 0.75 5.60 7.56
CA LEU A 56 0.24 6.54 6.57
C LEU A 56 -0.45 5.79 5.41
N CYS A 57 0.19 4.75 4.86
CA CYS A 57 -0.40 3.92 3.80
C CYS A 57 -1.71 3.29 4.27
N ALA A 58 -1.76 2.73 5.48
CA ALA A 58 -2.98 2.16 6.04
C ALA A 58 -4.11 3.20 6.08
N GLY A 59 -3.83 4.41 6.59
CA GLY A 59 -4.81 5.50 6.61
C GLY A 59 -5.28 5.92 5.22
N LEU A 60 -4.38 6.04 4.26
CA LEU A 60 -4.73 6.38 2.88
C LEU A 60 -5.57 5.28 2.22
N PHE A 61 -5.25 4.00 2.44
CA PHE A 61 -6.07 2.89 1.95
C PHE A 61 -7.47 2.87 2.57
N VAL A 62 -7.62 3.22 3.86
CA VAL A 62 -8.95 3.42 4.46
C VAL A 62 -9.73 4.51 3.74
N LEU A 63 -9.12 5.66 3.46
CA LEU A 63 -9.77 6.74 2.70
C LEU A 63 -10.24 6.27 1.32
N LEU A 64 -9.39 5.52 0.62
CA LEU A 64 -9.71 4.94 -0.69
C LEU A 64 -10.83 3.88 -0.59
N ALA A 65 -10.84 3.05 0.44
CA ALA A 65 -11.88 2.03 0.64
C ALA A 65 -13.25 2.63 1.00
N LEU A 66 -13.25 3.74 1.73
CA LEU A 66 -14.45 4.47 2.12
C LEU A 66 -15.04 5.28 0.95
N ARG A 67 -14.19 6.01 0.21
CA ARG A 67 -14.61 6.93 -0.86
C ARG A 67 -13.70 6.81 -2.09
N PRO A 68 -13.74 5.68 -2.82
CA PRO A 68 -12.77 5.41 -3.89
C PRO A 68 -12.81 6.42 -5.04
N ARG A 69 -13.96 7.03 -5.32
CA ARG A 69 -14.16 7.94 -6.46
C ARG A 69 -13.69 9.38 -6.23
N VAL A 70 -13.57 9.81 -4.97
CA VAL A 70 -13.25 11.20 -4.64
C VAL A 70 -11.74 11.46 -4.69
N HIS A 71 -10.93 10.42 -4.57
CA HIS A 71 -9.51 10.52 -4.28
C HIS A 71 -8.61 10.03 -5.43
N GLY A 72 -8.93 10.41 -6.67
CA GLY A 72 -8.18 9.97 -7.87
C GLY A 72 -6.67 10.26 -7.82
N ALA A 73 -6.28 11.42 -7.28
CA ALA A 73 -4.86 11.76 -7.11
C ALA A 73 -4.16 10.87 -6.06
N VAL A 74 -4.87 10.48 -4.99
CA VAL A 74 -4.33 9.59 -3.95
C VAL A 74 -4.13 8.18 -4.51
N TRP A 75 -5.05 7.69 -5.34
CA TRP A 75 -4.86 6.44 -6.09
C TRP A 75 -3.59 6.47 -6.94
N ALA A 76 -3.43 7.50 -7.76
CA ALA A 76 -2.28 7.64 -8.66
C ALA A 76 -0.96 7.68 -7.88
N LEU A 77 -0.91 8.46 -6.79
CA LEU A 77 0.29 8.58 -5.96
C LEU A 77 0.64 7.27 -5.25
N LEU A 78 -0.33 6.58 -4.65
CA LEU A 78 -0.06 5.30 -3.98
C LEU A 78 0.38 4.21 -4.95
N ILE A 79 -0.26 4.11 -6.12
CA ILE A 79 0.15 3.15 -7.15
C ILE A 79 1.56 3.48 -7.64
N ALA A 80 1.84 4.76 -7.90
CA ALA A 80 3.16 5.20 -8.36
C ALA A 80 4.25 4.95 -7.31
N ASP A 81 3.99 5.24 -6.03
CA ASP A 81 4.92 4.99 -4.93
C ASP A 81 5.27 3.50 -4.83
N LYS A 82 4.26 2.63 -4.81
CA LYS A 82 4.45 1.17 -4.74
C LYS A 82 5.16 0.60 -5.96
N ALA A 83 4.81 1.07 -7.15
CA ALA A 83 5.52 0.70 -8.37
C ALA A 83 6.98 1.18 -8.35
N ALA A 84 7.23 2.41 -7.90
CA ALA A 84 8.57 2.97 -7.82
C ALA A 84 9.45 2.17 -6.85
N LEU A 85 8.95 1.85 -5.64
CA LEU A 85 9.68 1.02 -4.68
C LEU A 85 10.04 -0.36 -5.25
N ALA A 86 9.08 -1.03 -5.91
CA ALA A 86 9.31 -2.33 -6.53
C ALA A 86 10.34 -2.27 -7.68
N LEU A 87 10.25 -1.25 -8.54
CA LEU A 87 11.19 -1.04 -9.64
C LEU A 87 12.60 -0.69 -9.13
N THR A 88 12.70 0.19 -8.14
CA THR A 88 13.98 0.53 -7.51
C THR A 88 14.61 -0.69 -6.85
N ALA A 89 13.82 -1.49 -6.14
CA ALA A 89 14.30 -2.75 -5.56
C ALA A 89 14.79 -3.72 -6.66
N ALA A 90 14.06 -3.87 -7.77
CA ALA A 90 14.52 -4.69 -8.91
C ALA A 90 15.85 -4.19 -9.50
N VAL A 91 16.05 -2.87 -9.58
CA VAL A 91 17.33 -2.28 -10.00
C VAL A 91 18.45 -2.61 -9.01
N TYR A 92 18.18 -2.56 -7.70
CA TYR A 92 19.17 -2.96 -6.69
C TYR A 92 19.51 -4.44 -6.77
N LEU A 93 18.51 -5.31 -7.01
CA LEU A 93 18.74 -6.73 -7.23
C LEU A 93 19.72 -6.98 -8.38
N ALA A 94 19.52 -6.27 -9.50
CA ALA A 94 20.39 -6.37 -10.67
C ALA A 94 21.81 -5.83 -10.46
N ARG A 95 22.04 -4.97 -9.45
CA ARG A 95 23.32 -4.31 -9.17
C ARG A 95 24.16 -4.96 -8.07
N GLY A 96 23.82 -6.18 -7.65
CA GLY A 96 24.53 -6.90 -6.58
C GLY A 96 23.72 -7.09 -5.30
N GLY A 97 22.45 -6.65 -5.30
CA GLY A 97 21.52 -6.87 -4.21
C GLY A 97 21.69 -5.92 -3.03
N ALA A 98 20.65 -5.82 -2.24
CA ALA A 98 20.64 -5.19 -0.93
C ALA A 98 19.70 -5.99 -0.02
N ALA A 99 19.76 -5.72 1.28
CA ALA A 99 18.81 -6.31 2.22
C ALA A 99 17.36 -6.04 1.78
N GLU A 100 16.49 -7.03 1.99
CA GLU A 100 15.04 -6.94 1.78
C GLU A 100 14.56 -6.67 0.34
N VAL A 101 15.46 -6.62 -0.66
CA VAL A 101 15.08 -6.32 -2.04
C VAL A 101 14.03 -7.28 -2.59
N ALA A 102 14.17 -8.58 -2.36
CA ALA A 102 13.20 -9.57 -2.81
C ALA A 102 11.83 -9.38 -2.16
N SER A 103 11.79 -9.10 -0.85
CA SER A 103 10.54 -8.81 -0.14
C SER A 103 9.89 -7.51 -0.61
N THR A 104 10.65 -6.46 -0.88
CA THR A 104 10.14 -5.18 -1.41
C THR A 104 9.52 -5.36 -2.79
N ILE A 105 10.17 -6.10 -3.69
CA ILE A 105 9.62 -6.40 -5.02
C ILE A 105 8.29 -7.15 -4.88
N ALA A 106 8.24 -8.18 -4.03
CA ALA A 106 7.05 -8.99 -3.85
C ALA A 106 5.89 -8.20 -3.25
N TRP A 107 6.12 -7.48 -2.15
CA TRP A 107 5.09 -6.77 -1.41
C TRP A 107 4.65 -5.48 -2.09
N ASP A 108 5.56 -4.58 -2.43
CA ASP A 108 5.20 -3.30 -3.06
C ASP A 108 4.76 -3.52 -4.51
N GLY A 109 5.38 -4.46 -5.24
CA GLY A 109 4.95 -4.82 -6.60
C GLY A 109 3.57 -5.46 -6.61
N GLY A 110 3.34 -6.44 -5.72
CA GLY A 110 2.02 -7.06 -5.55
C GLY A 110 0.95 -6.06 -5.16
N LEU A 111 1.27 -5.14 -4.23
CA LEU A 111 0.33 -4.11 -3.79
C LEU A 111 0.03 -3.10 -4.90
N ALA A 112 1.01 -2.71 -5.72
CA ALA A 112 0.77 -1.85 -6.88
C ALA A 112 -0.22 -2.49 -7.86
N ILE A 113 -0.11 -3.80 -8.12
CA ILE A 113 -1.04 -4.56 -8.97
C ILE A 113 -2.44 -4.59 -8.33
N VAL A 114 -2.54 -4.94 -7.05
CA VAL A 114 -3.82 -5.01 -6.32
C VAL A 114 -4.51 -3.65 -6.29
N LEU A 115 -3.78 -2.57 -6.02
CA LEU A 115 -4.32 -1.21 -5.99
C LEU A 115 -4.78 -0.76 -7.38
N THR A 116 -4.03 -1.11 -8.43
CA THR A 116 -4.44 -0.81 -9.81
C THR A 116 -5.73 -1.54 -10.17
N ALA A 117 -5.84 -2.84 -9.84
CA ALA A 117 -7.07 -3.61 -10.05
C ALA A 117 -8.25 -3.02 -9.26
N ALA A 118 -8.04 -2.69 -7.98
CA ALA A 118 -9.06 -2.08 -7.13
C ALA A 118 -9.52 -0.72 -7.64
N TYR A 119 -8.60 0.12 -8.13
CA TYR A 119 -8.91 1.39 -8.77
C TYR A 119 -9.79 1.20 -10.00
N LEU A 120 -9.40 0.30 -10.91
CA LEU A 120 -10.19 0.02 -12.13
C LEU A 120 -11.58 -0.53 -11.80
N MET A 121 -11.70 -1.40 -10.80
CA MET A 121 -12.97 -1.97 -10.34
C MET A 121 -13.90 -0.96 -9.65
N THR A 122 -13.35 0.12 -9.09
CA THR A 122 -14.13 1.15 -8.37
C THR A 122 -14.36 2.42 -9.20
N ARG A 123 -13.71 2.50 -10.37
CA ARG A 123 -13.86 3.54 -11.38
C ARG A 123 -15.07 3.22 -12.27
N ASP A 124 -16.24 3.60 -11.80
CA ASP A 124 -17.50 3.64 -12.57
C ASP A 124 -18.34 4.84 -12.13
#